data_AF-A0A7M3P6A0-F1
#
_entry.id   AF-A0A7M3P6A0-F1
#
_cell.length_a   1.000
_cell.length_b   1.000
_cell.length_c   1.000
_cell.angle_alpha   90.00
_cell.angle_beta   90.00
_cell.angle_gamma   90.00
#
_symmetry.space_group_name_H-M   'P 1'
#
loop_
_entity.id
_entity.type
_entity.pdbx_description
1 polymer ?
#
loop_
_entity_poly.entity_id
_entity_poly.type
_entity_poly.pdbx_seq_one_letter_code
_entity_poly.pdbx_strand_id
1 'polypeptide(L)' 'MKHTQSTEVTMIARRRTLTPREFADEFGIDVQRVYRWCQAGRLRTMPKTPGSRQHWRIFSSEVDRVMTVGFPSDPREAA' A
#
# COMPACT_ATOMS: atom_id res chain seq x y z
N MET A 1 27.37 0.63 12.43
CA MET A 1 26.16 1.39 12.05
C MET A 1 26.33 1.80 10.60
N LYS A 2 25.73 1.08 9.65
CA LYS A 2 25.89 1.33 8.20
C LYS A 2 24.49 1.43 7.59
N HIS A 3 23.94 2.63 7.57
CA HIS A 3 22.76 2.93 6.77
C HIS A 3 23.25 3.08 5.32
N THR A 4 23.23 1.99 4.57
CA THR A 4 23.46 2.01 3.13
C THR A 4 22.38 1.15 2.48
N GLN A 5 21.15 1.64 2.54
CA GLN A 5 20.01 1.02 1.87
C GLN A 5 19.10 2.10 1.29
N SER A 6 19.69 3.09 0.61
CA SER A 6 18.96 4.13 -0.14
C SER A 6 19.30 3.99 -1.62
N THR A 7 18.97 2.86 -2.26
CA THR A 7 18.95 2.79 -3.74
C THR A 7 18.23 1.57 -4.32
N GLU A 8 18.05 0.49 -3.56
CA GLU A 8 17.51 -0.77 -4.13
C GLU A 8 15.97 -0.80 -4.24
N VAL A 9 15.29 0.13 -3.58
CA VAL A 9 13.82 0.16 -3.47
C VAL A 9 13.12 0.53 -4.79
N THR A 10 13.82 1.19 -5.73
CA THR A 10 13.20 1.65 -6.99
C THR A 10 13.02 0.52 -8.03
N MET A 11 13.72 -0.63 -7.89
CA MET A 11 13.74 -1.67 -8.93
C MET A 11 12.70 -2.79 -8.81
N ILE A 12 11.82 -2.76 -7.80
CA ILE A 12 10.76 -3.79 -7.62
C ILE A 12 9.48 -3.47 -8.43
N ALA A 13 9.44 -2.32 -9.09
CA ALA A 13 8.20 -1.64 -9.44
C ALA A 13 7.44 -2.14 -10.68
N ARG A 14 7.88 -3.16 -11.42
CA ARG A 14 7.32 -3.38 -12.77
C ARG A 14 6.16 -4.36 -12.91
N ARG A 15 5.93 -5.34 -12.01
CA ARG A 15 4.75 -6.25 -12.06
C ARG A 15 4.39 -6.92 -10.72
N ARG A 16 4.55 -6.25 -9.57
CA ARG A 16 4.35 -6.89 -8.27
C ARG A 16 3.20 -6.26 -7.48
N THR A 17 2.34 -7.09 -6.90
CA THR A 17 1.37 -6.63 -5.89
C THR A 17 2.00 -6.70 -4.51
N LEU A 18 1.73 -5.71 -3.68
CA LEU A 18 2.25 -5.59 -2.32
C LEU A 18 1.16 -5.98 -1.32
N THR A 19 1.56 -6.56 -0.20
CA THR A 19 0.68 -6.68 0.96
C THR A 19 0.54 -5.32 1.66
N PRO A 20 -0.51 -5.09 2.47
CA PRO A 20 -0.65 -3.87 3.26
C PRO A 20 0.56 -3.57 4.13
N ARG A 21 1.25 -4.61 4.62
CA ARG A 21 2.44 -4.47 5.45
C ARG A 21 3.62 -3.95 4.63
N GLU A 22 3.88 -4.52 3.45
CA GLU A 22 4.94 -4.02 2.56
C GLU A 22 4.67 -2.59 2.13
N PHE A 23 3.41 -2.26 1.81
CA PHE A 23 3.01 -0.88 1.49
C PHE A 23 3.23 0.05 2.69
N ALA A 24 2.88 -0.38 3.90
CA ALA A 24 3.10 0.41 5.10
C ALA A 24 4.59 0.67 5.38
N ASP A 25 5.42 -0.35 5.19
CA ASP A 25 6.88 -0.28 5.37
C ASP A 25 7.52 0.70 4.38
N GLU A 26 7.07 0.67 3.11
CA GLU A 26 7.53 1.56 2.04
C GLU A 26 7.36 3.06 2.38
N PHE A 27 6.26 3.39 3.04
CA PHE A 27 5.94 4.77 3.41
C PHE A 27 6.22 5.11 4.88
N GLY A 28 6.67 4.14 5.68
CA GLY A 28 6.82 4.28 7.13
C GLY A 28 5.52 4.66 7.86
N ILE A 29 4.37 4.17 7.38
CA ILE A 29 3.04 4.47 7.95
C ILE A 29 2.47 3.29 8.72
N ASP A 30 1.41 3.54 9.49
CA ASP A 30 0.73 2.48 10.21
C ASP A 30 -0.04 1.53 9.28
N VAL A 31 0.16 0.23 9.46
CA VAL A 31 -0.46 -0.81 8.61
C VAL A 31 -1.99 -0.84 8.74
N GLN A 32 -2.56 -0.48 9.89
CA GLN A 32 -4.02 -0.42 10.07
C GLN A 32 -4.62 0.67 9.19
N ARG A 33 -3.93 1.80 8.99
CA ARG A 33 -4.35 2.84 8.05
C ARG A 33 -4.44 2.30 6.62
N VAL A 34 -3.45 1.49 6.21
CA VAL A 34 -3.47 0.83 4.89
C VAL A 34 -4.63 -0.17 4.77
N TYR A 35 -4.89 -0.96 5.81
CA TYR A 35 -6.05 -1.86 5.84
C TYR A 35 -7.36 -1.10 5.71
N ARG A 36 -7.52 0.05 6.38
CA ARG A 36 -8.71 0.90 6.25
C ARG A 36 -8.88 1.41 4.83
N TRP A 37 -7.82 1.89 4.19
CA TRP A 37 -7.89 2.33 2.79
C TRP A 37 -8.26 1.20 1.84
N CYS A 38 -7.76 -0.02 2.07
CA CYS A 38 -8.16 -1.20 1.30
C CYS A 38 -9.65 -1.53 1.50
N GLN A 39 -10.12 -1.55 2.76
CA GLN A 39 -11.53 -1.82 3.09
C GLN A 39 -12.47 -0.74 2.53
N ALA A 40 -12.04 0.51 2.52
CA ALA A 40 -12.80 1.64 1.99
C ALA A 40 -12.71 1.78 0.46
N GLY A 41 -11.96 0.90 -0.23
CA GLY A 41 -11.78 0.97 -1.69
C GLY A 41 -10.99 2.21 -2.17
N ARG A 42 -10.20 2.82 -1.29
CA ARG A 42 -9.37 4.00 -1.59
C ARG A 42 -8.07 3.63 -2.31
N LEU A 43 -7.59 2.41 -2.08
CA LEU A 43 -6.47 1.81 -2.80
C LEU A 43 -6.96 0.81 -3.84
N ARG A 44 -6.34 0.81 -5.01
CA ARG A 44 -6.55 -0.25 -5.99
C ARG A 44 -5.90 -1.54 -5.50
N THR A 45 -6.73 -2.53 -5.21
CA THR A 45 -6.30 -3.87 -4.81
C THR A 45 -6.84 -4.92 -5.77
N MET A 46 -6.19 -6.08 -5.82
CA MET A 46 -6.77 -7.25 -6.50
C MET A 46 -8.08 -7.66 -5.82
N PRO A 47 -9.08 -8.11 -6.61
CA PRO A 47 -10.33 -8.59 -6.07
C PRO A 47 -10.05 -9.79 -5.16
N LYS A 48 -10.56 -9.71 -3.93
CA LYS A 48 -10.53 -10.83 -3.00
C LYS A 48 -11.77 -11.66 -3.19
N THR A 49 -11.61 -12.99 -3.17
CA THR A 49 -12.75 -13.89 -3.07
C THR A 49 -13.45 -13.64 -1.73
N PRO A 50 -14.78 -13.39 -1.71
CA PRO A 50 -15.52 -13.22 -0.47
C PRO A 50 -15.37 -14.45 0.43
N GLY A 51 -15.12 -14.24 1.72
CA GLY A 51 -14.87 -15.32 2.69
C GLY A 51 -13.44 -15.88 2.70
N SER A 52 -12.55 -15.45 1.80
CA SER A 52 -11.15 -15.89 1.84
C SER A 52 -10.32 -15.16 2.89
N ARG A 53 -9.51 -15.91 3.64
CA ARG A 53 -8.44 -15.41 4.53
C ARG A 53 -7.23 -14.83 3.77
N GLN A 54 -7.32 -14.68 2.45
CA GLN A 54 -6.24 -14.11 1.65
C GLN A 54 -5.95 -12.68 2.09
N HIS A 55 -4.66 -12.35 2.14
CA HIS A 55 -4.22 -10.99 2.42
C HIS A 55 -4.60 -10.07 1.24
N TRP A 56 -4.86 -8.80 1.54
CA TRP A 56 -5.05 -7.80 0.48
C TRP A 56 -3.79 -7.70 -0.37
N ARG A 57 -3.97 -7.49 -1.68
CA ARG A 57 -2.89 -7.32 -2.63
C ARG A 57 -3.07 -5.99 -3.33
N ILE A 58 -2.29 -5.00 -2.92
CA ILE A 58 -2.29 -3.63 -3.44
C ILE A 58 -1.43 -3.61 -4.70
N PHE A 59 -1.89 -2.93 -5.76
CA PHE A 59 -1.07 -2.79 -6.95
C PHE A 59 0.12 -1.85 -6.67
N SER A 60 1.31 -2.18 -7.19
CA SER A 60 2.48 -1.28 -7.09
C SER A 60 2.23 0.09 -7.70
N SER A 61 1.32 0.21 -8.67
CA SER A 61 0.90 1.50 -9.22
C SER A 61 0.27 2.43 -8.19
N GLU A 62 -0.27 1.91 -7.08
CA GLU A 62 -0.75 2.76 -5.99
C GLU A 62 0.39 3.38 -5.19
N VAL A 63 1.57 2.75 -5.15
CA VAL A 63 2.77 3.36 -4.54
C VAL A 63 3.17 4.60 -5.34
N ASP A 64 3.30 4.46 -6.66
CA ASP A 64 3.61 5.56 -7.58
C ASP A 64 2.57 6.69 -7.50
N ARG A 65 1.27 6.33 -7.46
CA ARG A 65 0.18 7.27 -7.27
C ARG A 65 0.29 8.02 -5.94
N VAL A 66 0.58 7.33 -4.84
CA VAL A 66 0.71 7.96 -3.53
C VAL A 66 1.97 8.84 -3.45
N MET A 67 3.07 8.44 -4.10
CA MET A 67 4.27 9.27 -4.21
C MET A 67 4.02 10.55 -5.04
N THR A 68 3.18 10.47 -6.08
CA THR A 68 2.89 11.59 -6.99
C THR A 68 1.78 12.52 -6.48
N VAL A 69 0.70 11.95 -5.92
CA VAL A 69 -0.54 12.65 -5.57
C VAL A 69 -0.69 12.82 -4.06
N GLY A 70 0.03 12.04 -3.26
CA GLY A 70 -0.11 11.99 -1.80
C GLY A 70 -1.02 10.85 -1.32
N PHE A 71 -1.12 10.70 0.01
CA PHE A 71 -1.92 9.65 0.64
C PHE A 71 -3.43 9.88 0.41
N PRO A 72 -4.21 8.80 0.19
CA PRO A 72 -5.66 8.93 0.13
C PRO A 72 -6.22 9.38 1.49
N SER A 73 -7.26 10.21 1.46
CA SER A 73 -7.96 10.65 2.68
C SER A 73 -8.47 9.45 3.48
N ASP A 74 -8.26 9.50 4.80
CA ASP A 74 -8.79 8.48 5.71
C ASP A 74 -10.33 8.56 5.67
N PRO A 75 -11.05 7.43 5.52
CA PRO A 75 -12.51 7.44 5.47
C PRO A 75 -13.15 8.04 6.72
N ARG A 76 -12.41 8.14 7.84
CA ARG A 76 -12.87 8.77 9.08
C ARG A 76 -12.88 10.30 9.04
N GLU A 77 -12.11 10.92 8.15
CA GLU A 77 -12.02 12.39 8.01
C GLU A 77 -13.11 12.94 7.07
N ALA A 78 -13.85 12.06 6.37
CA ALA A 78 -14.88 12.43 5.41
C ALA A 78 -16.31 12.33 5.98
N ALA A 79 -16.45 12.17 7.30
CA ALA A 79 -17.71 11.98 8.02
C ALA A 79 -18.16 13.25 8.75
#